data_AF-A0A4R2IUJ0-F1
#
_entry.id   AF-A0A4R2IUJ0-F1
#
_cell.length_a   1.000
_cell.length_b   1.000
_cell.length_c   1.000
_cell.angle_alpha   90.00
_cell.angle_beta   90.00
_cell.angle_gamma   90.00
#
_symmetry.space_group_name_H-M   'P 1'
#
loop_
_entity.id
_entity.type
_entity.pdbx_description
1 polymer ?
#
loop_
_entity_poly.entity_id
_entity_poly.type
_entity_poly.pdbx_seq_one_letter_code
_entity_poly.pdbx_strand_id
1 'polypeptide(L)'
;MALYLITGTSGVGKSAVRGELRRRGYVAYGSDEDGLARWFDNTSGAEVRLPDQRGDEWFARNTYRLPPETVRRIAAEPGHRFICGTVGNEGEIWELFTAVVCLTVDATTLRRRLSARTGGFGSTEDEIRRILGWHQTVAEDNERYGALLVDASGPVEDVVDALLTALRLPLDL
;
A
#
# COMPACT_ATOMS: atom_id res chain seq x y z
N MET A 1 -17.30 5.99 11.58
CA MET A 1 -16.58 6.08 10.30
C MET A 1 -15.20 5.54 10.57
N ALA A 2 -14.72 4.60 9.76
CA ALA A 2 -13.40 4.00 9.99
C ALA A 2 -12.68 3.85 8.65
N LEU A 3 -11.42 4.30 8.62
CA LEU A 3 -10.56 4.22 7.45
C LEU A 3 -9.34 3.37 7.80
N TYR A 4 -9.08 2.35 6.99
CA TYR A 4 -7.98 1.42 7.20
C TYR A 4 -6.97 1.55 6.05
N LEU A 5 -5.68 1.57 6.38
CA LEU A 5 -4.60 1.51 5.39
C LEU A 5 -4.15 0.05 5.25
N ILE A 6 -4.15 -0.46 4.02
CA ILE A 6 -3.53 -1.75 3.66
C ILE A 6 -2.23 -1.44 2.92
N THR A 7 -1.11 -1.55 3.63
CA THR A 7 0.24 -1.25 3.13
C THR A 7 1.10 -2.53 3.05
N GLY A 8 2.40 -2.37 2.81
CA GLY A 8 3.39 -3.42 2.59
C GLY A 8 4.15 -3.21 1.29
N THR A 9 5.22 -3.96 1.06
CA THR A 9 6.09 -3.76 -0.11
C THR A 9 5.34 -3.91 -1.46
N SER A 10 5.86 -3.31 -2.55
CA SER A 10 5.37 -3.61 -3.90
C SER A 10 5.45 -5.12 -4.19
N GLY A 11 4.36 -5.74 -4.66
CA GLY A 11 4.30 -7.19 -4.96
C GLY A 11 3.68 -8.08 -3.88
N VAL A 12 3.35 -7.55 -2.70
CA VAL A 12 2.76 -8.34 -1.60
C VAL A 12 1.27 -8.69 -1.79
N GLY A 13 0.57 -8.05 -2.73
CA GLY A 13 -0.83 -8.40 -3.07
C GLY A 13 -1.90 -7.34 -2.74
N LYS A 14 -1.52 -6.10 -2.39
CA LYS A 14 -2.46 -5.01 -2.05
C LYS A 14 -3.60 -4.81 -3.07
N SER A 15 -3.30 -4.82 -4.37
CA SER A 15 -4.32 -4.68 -5.43
C SER A 15 -5.27 -5.88 -5.50
N ALA A 16 -4.78 -7.10 -5.22
CA ALA A 16 -5.62 -8.28 -5.14
C ALA A 16 -6.55 -8.21 -3.91
N VAL A 17 -6.02 -7.84 -2.75
CA VAL A 17 -6.79 -7.59 -1.53
C VAL A 17 -7.86 -6.51 -1.74
N ARG A 18 -7.54 -5.42 -2.44
CA ARG A 18 -8.53 -4.39 -2.83
C ARG A 18 -9.67 -4.99 -3.65
N GLY A 19 -9.34 -5.83 -4.65
CA GLY A 19 -10.34 -6.48 -5.51
C GLY A 19 -11.27 -7.39 -4.70
N GLU A 20 -10.70 -8.18 -3.80
CA GLU A 20 -11.45 -9.10 -2.94
C GLU A 20 -12.32 -8.35 -1.90
N LEU A 21 -11.80 -7.29 -1.25
CA LEU A 21 -12.61 -6.42 -0.39
C LEU A 21 -13.83 -5.85 -1.13
N ARG A 22 -13.63 -5.35 -2.35
CA ARG A 22 -14.73 -4.85 -3.20
C ARG A 22 -15.73 -5.94 -3.54
N ARG A 23 -15.27 -7.16 -3.83
CA ARG A 23 -16.14 -8.32 -4.12
C ARG A 23 -17.06 -8.64 -2.94
N ARG A 24 -16.60 -8.42 -1.71
CA ARG A 24 -17.35 -8.65 -0.46
C ARG A 24 -18.17 -7.44 0.02
N GLY A 25 -18.33 -6.41 -0.82
CA GLY A 25 -19.17 -5.25 -0.52
C GLY A 25 -18.46 -4.11 0.23
N TYR A 26 -17.18 -4.25 0.57
CA TYR A 26 -16.43 -3.16 1.20
C TYR A 26 -16.03 -2.08 0.20
N VAL A 27 -15.99 -0.84 0.68
CA VAL A 27 -15.46 0.29 -0.08
C VAL A 27 -13.94 0.32 0.06
N ALA A 28 -13.22 -0.11 -0.97
CA ALA A 28 -11.76 -0.08 -1.01
C ALA A 28 -11.23 0.77 -2.18
N TYR A 29 -10.24 1.59 -1.92
CA TYR A 29 -9.54 2.41 -2.90
C TYR A 29 -8.09 1.94 -3.06
N GLY A 30 -7.50 2.14 -4.23
CA GLY A 30 -6.10 1.94 -4.52
C GLY A 30 -5.39 3.29 -4.59
N SER A 31 -4.19 3.40 -4.02
CA SER A 31 -3.40 4.64 -4.13
C SER A 31 -3.15 5.00 -5.59
N ASP A 32 -2.89 3.99 -6.41
CA ASP A 32 -2.52 4.15 -7.82
C ASP A 32 -3.76 4.06 -8.70
N GLU A 33 -4.57 3.00 -8.50
CA GLU A 33 -5.67 2.66 -9.40
C GLU A 33 -6.85 3.63 -9.33
N ASP A 34 -7.07 4.29 -8.18
CA ASP A 34 -8.09 5.34 -8.04
C ASP A 34 -7.45 6.75 -8.06
N GLY A 35 -6.16 6.86 -8.39
CA GLY A 35 -5.46 8.13 -8.55
C GLY A 35 -5.38 8.98 -7.29
N LEU A 36 -5.40 8.35 -6.11
CA LEU A 36 -5.37 9.04 -4.83
C LEU A 36 -3.98 9.58 -4.49
N ALA A 37 -2.93 8.89 -4.93
CA ALA A 37 -1.55 9.29 -4.75
C ALA A 37 -0.93 9.82 -6.05
N ARG A 38 -0.02 10.80 -5.91
CA ARG A 38 0.65 11.50 -7.02
C ARG A 38 2.10 11.77 -6.62
N TRP A 39 2.97 12.05 -7.60
CA TRP A 39 4.34 12.48 -7.31
C TRP A 39 4.39 13.98 -7.07
N PHE A 40 5.17 14.41 -6.08
CA PHE A 40 5.38 15.81 -5.75
C PHE A 40 6.87 16.09 -5.60
N ASP A 41 7.31 17.24 -6.09
CA ASP A 41 8.64 17.77 -5.81
C ASP A 41 8.72 18.20 -4.34
N ASN A 42 9.76 17.72 -3.65
CA ASN A 42 9.91 17.87 -2.20
C ASN A 42 10.18 19.31 -1.77
N THR A 43 10.67 20.17 -2.67
CA THR A 43 11.04 21.55 -2.37
C THR A 43 9.88 22.51 -2.62
N SER A 44 9.28 22.41 -3.80
CA SER A 44 8.20 23.27 -4.25
C SER A 44 6.81 22.81 -3.80
N GLY A 45 6.66 21.52 -3.47
CA GLY A 45 5.35 20.89 -3.24
C GLY A 45 4.50 20.77 -4.50
N ALA A 46 5.03 21.10 -5.68
CA ALA A 46 4.32 21.01 -6.94
C ALA A 46 4.17 19.55 -7.35
N GLU A 47 3.01 19.20 -7.90
CA GLU A 47 2.80 17.90 -8.51
C GLU A 47 3.69 17.75 -9.75
N VAL A 48 4.33 16.60 -9.89
CA VAL A 48 5.17 16.23 -11.03
C VAL A 48 4.71 14.91 -11.63
N ARG A 49 5.07 14.68 -12.90
CA ARG A 49 4.85 13.39 -13.56
C ARG A 49 6.08 12.50 -13.38
N LEU A 50 5.85 11.20 -13.24
CA LEU A 50 6.92 10.21 -13.30
C LEU A 50 7.54 10.21 -14.71
N PRO A 51 8.85 10.48 -14.86
CA PRO A 51 9.51 10.45 -16.16
C PRO A 51 9.83 9.02 -16.61
N ASP A 52 10.03 8.83 -17.92
CA ASP A 52 10.44 7.54 -18.50
C ASP A 52 11.82 7.09 -17.99
N GLN A 53 12.78 8.03 -17.97
CA GLN A 53 14.09 7.83 -17.36
C GLN A 53 14.07 8.37 -15.93
N ARG A 54 14.25 7.47 -14.96
CA ARG A 54 14.25 7.77 -13.53
C ARG A 54 15.50 7.18 -12.89
N GLY A 55 16.24 8.01 -12.17
CA GLY A 55 17.41 7.63 -11.38
C GLY A 55 17.24 7.99 -9.91
N ASP A 56 18.21 7.62 -9.09
CA ASP A 56 18.17 7.87 -7.65
C ASP A 56 17.97 9.35 -7.30
N GLU A 57 18.55 10.28 -8.08
CA GLU A 57 18.37 11.72 -7.87
C GLU A 57 16.90 12.13 -8.00
N TRP A 58 16.17 11.56 -8.95
CA TRP A 58 14.75 11.90 -9.12
C TRP A 58 13.92 11.42 -7.93
N PHE A 59 14.15 10.19 -7.46
CA PHE A 59 13.49 9.66 -6.26
C PHE A 59 13.89 10.38 -4.98
N ALA A 60 15.09 10.98 -4.92
CA ALA A 60 15.53 11.80 -3.78
C ALA A 60 14.83 13.18 -3.75
N ARG A 61 14.54 13.74 -4.93
CA ARG A 61 13.88 15.06 -5.06
C ARG A 61 12.36 14.99 -5.04
N ASN A 62 11.77 13.84 -5.31
CA ASN A 62 10.32 13.68 -5.45
C ASN A 62 9.78 12.55 -4.58
N THR A 63 8.66 12.80 -3.93
CA THR A 63 7.98 11.80 -3.10
C THR A 63 6.62 11.48 -3.69
N TYR A 64 6.29 10.19 -3.74
CA TYR A 64 4.95 9.73 -4.07
C TYR A 64 4.06 9.88 -2.84
N ARG A 65 3.06 10.75 -2.89
CA ARG A 65 2.30 11.17 -1.71
C ARG A 65 0.83 10.89 -1.89
N LEU A 66 0.19 10.45 -0.82
CA LEU A 66 -1.25 10.50 -0.66
C LEU A 66 -1.59 11.78 0.13
N PRO A 67 -2.23 12.79 -0.48
CA PRO A 67 -2.45 14.06 0.20
C PRO A 67 -3.34 13.92 1.45
N PRO A 68 -2.96 14.49 2.61
CA PRO A 68 -3.71 14.33 3.86
C PRO A 68 -5.18 14.76 3.76
N GLU A 69 -5.49 15.79 2.98
CA GLU A 69 -6.87 16.24 2.73
C GLU A 69 -7.71 15.20 1.97
N THR A 70 -7.08 14.44 1.07
CA THR A 70 -7.75 13.31 0.39
C THR A 70 -8.09 12.21 1.40
N VAL A 71 -7.15 11.88 2.31
CA VAL A 71 -7.39 10.90 3.38
C VAL A 71 -8.52 11.35 4.29
N ARG A 72 -8.49 12.61 4.76
CA ARG A 72 -9.54 13.16 5.64
C ARG A 72 -10.92 13.15 4.99
N ARG A 73 -11.00 13.48 3.70
CA ARG A 73 -12.26 13.44 2.95
C ARG A 73 -12.83 12.01 2.90
N ILE A 74 -12.00 11.02 2.61
CA ILE A 74 -12.43 9.61 2.59
C ILE A 74 -12.82 9.13 3.99
N ALA A 75 -12.08 9.53 5.02
CA ALA A 75 -12.34 9.16 6.42
C ALA A 75 -13.67 9.75 6.95
N ALA A 76 -14.12 10.88 6.42
CA ALA A 76 -15.37 11.54 6.81
C ALA A 76 -16.63 10.85 6.24
N GLU A 77 -16.48 9.89 5.33
CA GLU A 77 -17.60 9.19 4.71
C GLU A 77 -18.12 8.02 5.59
N PRO A 78 -19.43 7.68 5.57
CA PRO A 78 -20.05 6.71 6.48
C PRO A 78 -19.71 5.24 6.14
N GLY A 79 -19.41 4.41 7.15
CA GLY A 79 -19.05 2.99 6.99
C GLY A 79 -17.56 2.70 7.12
N HIS A 80 -17.16 1.46 6.79
CA HIS A 80 -15.77 1.00 6.77
C HIS A 80 -15.17 1.21 5.37
N ARG A 81 -14.00 1.85 5.31
CA ARG A 81 -13.27 2.12 4.06
C ARG A 81 -11.83 1.66 4.15
N PHE A 82 -11.28 1.28 3.00
CA PHE A 82 -9.91 0.84 2.88
C PHE A 82 -9.18 1.67 1.84
N ILE A 83 -7.92 2.00 2.11
CA ILE A 83 -6.98 2.48 1.11
C ILE A 83 -5.87 1.44 1.02
N CYS A 84 -5.66 0.88 -0.15
CA CYS A 84 -4.64 -0.10 -0.45
C CYS A 84 -3.51 0.57 -1.24
N GLY A 85 -2.31 0.66 -0.68
CA GLY A 85 -1.24 1.39 -1.35
C GLY A 85 0.02 1.50 -0.51
N THR A 86 1.07 2.04 -1.13
CA THR A 86 2.32 2.39 -0.45
C THR A 86 2.74 3.76 -0.92
N VAL A 87 2.98 4.69 0.00
CA VAL A 87 3.33 6.08 -0.29
C VAL A 87 4.51 6.51 0.58
N GLY A 88 5.24 7.53 0.15
CA GLY A 88 6.42 8.02 0.85
C GLY A 88 6.13 9.05 1.94
N ASN A 89 4.88 9.48 2.11
CA ASN A 89 4.47 10.40 3.18
C ASN A 89 3.62 9.72 4.27
N GLU A 90 3.79 8.42 4.50
CA GLU A 90 3.03 7.67 5.52
C GLU A 90 3.06 8.37 6.89
N GLY A 91 4.19 8.95 7.30
CA GLY A 91 4.31 9.69 8.56
C GLY A 91 3.42 10.94 8.69
N GLU A 92 2.90 11.50 7.58
CA GLU A 92 1.97 12.63 7.60
C GLU A 92 0.49 12.20 7.74
N ILE A 93 0.21 10.95 7.41
CA ILE A 93 -1.16 10.44 7.26
C ILE A 93 -1.46 9.25 8.18
N TRP A 94 -0.45 8.68 8.84
CA TRP A 94 -0.58 7.48 9.67
C TRP A 94 -1.71 7.59 10.70
N GLU A 95 -1.72 8.68 11.46
CA GLU A 95 -2.71 8.98 12.50
C GLU A 95 -4.12 9.29 11.97
N LEU A 96 -4.29 9.42 10.65
CA LEU A 96 -5.61 9.61 10.03
C LEU A 96 -6.33 8.28 9.79
N PHE A 97 -5.65 7.15 9.95
CA PHE A 97 -6.22 5.82 9.82
C PHE A 97 -6.64 5.27 11.19
N THR A 98 -7.79 4.59 11.21
CA THR A 98 -8.28 3.85 12.39
C THR A 98 -7.36 2.70 12.75
N ALA A 99 -6.80 2.02 11.73
CA ALA A 99 -5.73 1.06 11.88
C ALA A 99 -4.97 0.91 10.56
N VAL A 100 -3.72 0.45 10.66
CA VAL A 100 -2.88 0.09 9.52
C VAL A 100 -2.65 -1.42 9.55
N VAL A 101 -2.79 -2.06 8.39
CA VAL A 101 -2.46 -3.47 8.17
C VAL A 101 -1.30 -3.52 7.17
N CYS A 102 -0.18 -4.12 7.57
CA CYS A 102 0.95 -4.36 6.67
C CYS A 102 0.90 -5.81 6.18
N LEU A 103 0.71 -5.99 4.86
CA LEU A 103 0.79 -7.29 4.23
C LEU A 103 2.25 -7.73 4.10
N THR A 104 2.55 -8.92 4.58
CA THR A 104 3.89 -9.52 4.55
C THR A 104 3.89 -10.78 3.69
N VAL A 105 5.03 -11.13 3.12
CA VAL A 105 5.28 -12.43 2.48
C VAL A 105 6.75 -12.76 2.71
N ASP A 106 7.18 -13.99 2.46
CA ASP A 106 8.61 -14.28 2.44
C ASP A 106 9.28 -13.71 1.16
N ALA A 107 10.58 -13.43 1.24
CA ALA A 107 11.35 -12.87 0.13
C ALA A 107 11.36 -13.75 -1.13
N THR A 108 11.25 -15.07 -0.98
CA THR A 108 11.19 -16.01 -2.12
C THR A 108 9.85 -15.86 -2.85
N THR A 109 8.75 -15.83 -2.10
CA THR A 109 7.41 -15.55 -2.64
C THR A 109 7.36 -14.18 -3.30
N LEU A 110 7.91 -13.14 -2.68
CA LEU A 110 7.96 -11.80 -3.25
C LEU A 110 8.71 -11.76 -4.58
N ARG A 111 9.93 -12.32 -4.62
CA ARG A 111 10.74 -12.40 -5.84
C ARG A 111 9.98 -13.12 -6.94
N ARG A 112 9.39 -14.28 -6.66
CA ARG A 112 8.59 -15.05 -7.62
C ARG A 112 7.44 -14.22 -8.19
N ARG A 113 6.69 -13.50 -7.35
CA ARG A 113 5.55 -12.66 -7.78
C ARG A 113 6.01 -11.49 -8.66
N LEU A 114 7.10 -10.82 -8.29
CA LEU A 114 7.65 -9.71 -9.07
C LEU A 114 8.16 -10.18 -10.44
N SER A 115 8.90 -11.29 -10.48
CA SER A 115 9.42 -11.86 -11.73
C SER A 115 8.32 -12.33 -12.69
N ALA A 116 7.14 -12.70 -12.18
CA ALA A 116 6.00 -13.12 -12.99
C ALA A 116 5.17 -11.95 -13.55
N ARG A 117 5.38 -10.72 -13.06
CA ARG A 117 4.57 -9.55 -13.45
C ARG A 117 5.09 -8.90 -14.73
N THR A 118 4.18 -8.53 -15.62
CA THR A 118 4.46 -7.72 -16.80
C THR A 118 4.18 -6.24 -16.51
N GLY A 119 5.24 -5.41 -16.47
CA GLY A 119 5.14 -3.95 -16.33
C GLY A 119 5.01 -3.41 -14.90
N GLY A 120 5.22 -2.09 -14.74
CA GLY A 120 5.21 -1.37 -13.46
C GLY A 120 6.56 -1.38 -12.70
N PHE A 121 6.65 -0.67 -11.57
CA PHE A 121 7.86 -0.62 -10.74
C PHE A 121 8.12 -1.96 -10.04
N GLY A 122 9.27 -2.58 -10.29
CA GLY A 122 9.59 -3.94 -9.85
C GLY A 122 9.62 -4.96 -10.98
N SER A 123 9.76 -4.51 -12.22
CA SER A 123 9.81 -5.37 -13.42
C SER A 123 11.21 -5.48 -14.03
N THR A 124 12.19 -4.75 -13.49
CA THR A 124 13.62 -4.90 -13.82
C THR A 124 14.37 -5.53 -12.63
N GLU A 125 15.48 -6.21 -12.88
CA GLU A 125 16.26 -6.85 -11.80
C GLU A 125 16.76 -5.82 -10.76
N ASP A 126 17.09 -4.60 -11.20
CA ASP A 126 17.53 -3.53 -10.29
C ASP A 126 16.38 -3.03 -9.40
N GLU A 127 15.18 -2.88 -9.94
CA GLU A 127 13.99 -2.55 -9.14
C GLU A 127 13.62 -3.70 -8.20
N ILE A 128 13.70 -4.96 -8.64
CA ILE A 128 13.45 -6.14 -7.78
C ILE A 128 14.44 -6.16 -6.62
N ARG A 129 15.74 -5.93 -6.88
CA ARG A 129 16.76 -5.88 -5.83
C ARG A 129 16.47 -4.77 -4.82
N ARG A 130 16.05 -3.59 -5.30
CA ARG A 130 15.68 -2.47 -4.44
C ARG A 130 14.45 -2.79 -3.58
N ILE A 131 13.44 -3.41 -4.19
CA ILE A 131 12.23 -3.86 -3.50
C ILE A 131 12.58 -4.89 -2.41
N LEU A 132 13.43 -5.87 -2.71
CA LEU A 132 13.88 -6.87 -1.74
C LEU A 132 14.69 -6.25 -0.61
N GLY A 133 15.49 -5.21 -0.88
CA GLY A 133 16.17 -4.44 0.16
C GLY A 133 15.20 -3.76 1.12
N TRP A 134 14.18 -3.06 0.59
CA TRP A 134 13.14 -2.43 1.42
C TRP A 134 12.29 -3.46 2.18
N HIS A 135 12.07 -4.61 1.59
CA HIS A 135 11.27 -5.67 2.19
C HIS A 135 11.86 -6.22 3.49
N GLN A 136 13.17 -6.11 3.68
CA GLN A 136 13.86 -6.62 4.87
C GLN A 136 13.41 -5.93 6.16
N THR A 137 13.09 -4.62 6.10
CA THR A 137 12.75 -3.84 7.31
C THR A 137 11.28 -3.43 7.36
N VAL A 138 10.55 -3.46 6.24
CA VAL A 138 9.20 -2.88 6.16
C VAL A 138 8.25 -3.42 7.22
N ALA A 139 8.32 -4.72 7.53
CA ALA A 139 7.40 -5.36 8.47
C ALA A 139 7.70 -4.89 9.90
N GLU A 140 8.97 -4.91 10.29
CA GLU A 140 9.44 -4.44 11.60
C GLU A 140 9.16 -2.94 11.78
N ASP A 141 9.43 -2.14 10.74
CA ASP A 141 9.16 -0.70 10.75
C ASP A 141 7.66 -0.43 10.93
N ASN A 142 6.79 -1.10 10.17
CA ASN A 142 5.33 -0.93 10.28
C ASN A 142 4.80 -1.42 11.63
N GLU A 143 5.27 -2.56 12.13
CA GLU A 143 4.88 -3.09 13.44
C GLU A 143 5.26 -2.13 14.57
N ARG A 144 6.44 -1.50 14.49
CA ARG A 144 6.89 -0.48 15.45
C ARG A 144 5.94 0.73 15.52
N TYR A 145 5.26 1.06 14.43
CA TYR A 145 4.23 2.11 14.38
C TYR A 145 2.81 1.58 14.66
N GLY A 146 2.68 0.36 15.16
CA GLY A 146 1.41 -0.25 15.58
C GLY A 146 0.60 -0.88 14.46
N ALA A 147 1.20 -1.13 13.29
CA ALA A 147 0.52 -1.84 12.22
C ALA A 147 0.27 -3.31 12.59
N LEU A 148 -0.87 -3.84 12.18
CA LEU A 148 -1.19 -5.26 12.25
C LEU A 148 -0.52 -5.98 11.09
N LEU A 149 0.30 -7.00 11.38
CA LEU A 149 0.94 -7.79 10.34
C LEU A 149 0.00 -8.92 9.87
N VAL A 150 -0.14 -9.07 8.56
CA VAL A 150 -0.94 -10.16 7.94
C VAL A 150 -0.09 -10.86 6.88
N ASP A 151 0.10 -12.16 7.04
CA ASP A 151 0.76 -13.00 6.03
C ASP A 151 -0.12 -13.11 4.78
N ALA A 152 0.41 -12.64 3.67
CA ALA A 152 -0.22 -12.59 2.35
C ALA A 152 0.30 -13.67 1.39
N SER A 153 0.93 -14.73 1.91
CA SER A 153 1.52 -15.82 1.11
C SER A 153 0.47 -16.77 0.51
N GLY A 154 -0.69 -16.89 1.15
CA GLY A 154 -1.81 -17.76 0.75
C GLY A 154 -2.73 -17.18 -0.34
N PRO A 155 -3.86 -17.87 -0.61
CA PRO A 155 -4.96 -17.37 -1.44
C PRO A 155 -5.51 -16.02 -0.95
N VAL A 156 -5.98 -15.18 -1.88
CA VAL A 156 -6.40 -13.80 -1.53
C VAL A 156 -7.59 -13.79 -0.58
N GLU A 157 -8.46 -14.79 -0.69
CA GLU A 157 -9.63 -14.97 0.15
C GLU A 157 -9.23 -15.18 1.62
N ASP A 158 -8.28 -16.08 1.87
CA ASP A 158 -7.75 -16.36 3.21
C ASP A 158 -7.02 -15.14 3.80
N VAL A 159 -6.32 -14.38 2.95
CA VAL A 159 -5.63 -13.14 3.34
C VAL A 159 -6.63 -12.06 3.76
N VAL A 160 -7.73 -11.91 3.01
CA VAL A 160 -8.79 -10.96 3.36
C VAL A 160 -9.54 -11.40 4.63
N ASP A 161 -9.74 -12.70 4.83
CA ASP A 161 -10.32 -13.23 6.07
C ASP A 161 -9.44 -12.87 7.29
N ALA A 162 -8.13 -13.10 7.18
CA ALA A 162 -7.17 -12.77 8.24
C ALA A 162 -7.13 -11.26 8.52
N LEU A 163 -7.13 -10.43 7.47
CA LEU A 163 -7.16 -8.98 7.57
C LEU A 163 -8.44 -8.48 8.26
N LEU A 164 -9.61 -8.95 7.86
CA LEU A 164 -10.89 -8.52 8.45
C LEU A 164 -11.01 -9.02 9.89
N THR A 165 -10.53 -10.22 10.18
CA THR A 165 -10.46 -10.77 11.55
C THR A 165 -9.55 -9.92 12.44
N ALA A 166 -8.37 -9.53 11.96
CA ALA A 166 -7.45 -8.68 12.71
C ALA A 166 -8.06 -7.30 13.02
N LEU A 167 -8.85 -6.75 12.09
CA LEU A 167 -9.59 -5.50 12.25
C LEU A 167 -10.92 -5.65 13.02
N ARG A 168 -11.30 -6.88 13.37
CA ARG A 168 -12.58 -7.22 14.04
C ARG A 168 -13.80 -6.76 13.23
N LEU A 169 -13.74 -6.96 11.92
CA LEU A 169 -14.82 -6.63 10.98
C LEU A 169 -15.54 -7.91 10.51
N PRO A 170 -16.80 -7.81 10.03
CA PRO A 170 -17.49 -8.91 9.36
C PRO A 170 -16.68 -9.45 8.18
N LEU A 171 -16.76 -10.75 7.89
CA LEU A 171 -16.06 -11.30 6.73
C LEU A 171 -16.71 -10.89 5.40
N ASP A 172 -18.01 -10.62 5.42
CA ASP A 172 -18.84 -10.19 4.29
C ASP A 172 -19.87 -9.14 4.74
N LEU A 173 -20.29 -8.26 3.82
CA LEU A 173 -21.33 -7.23 4.02
C LEU A 173 -22.63 -7.52 3.25
#